data_AF-A0A6N9JDG6-F1
#
_entry.id   AF-A0A6N9JDG6-F1
#
_cell.length_a   1.000
_cell.length_b   1.000
_cell.length_c   1.000
_cell.angle_alpha   90.00
_cell.angle_beta   90.00
_cell.angle_gamma   90.00
#
_symmetry.space_group_name_H-M   'P 1'
#
loop_
_entity.id
_entity.type
_entity.pdbx_description
1 polymer ?
#
loop_
_entity_poly.entity_id
_entity_poly.type
_entity_poly.pdbx_seq_one_letter_code
_entity_poly.pdbx_strand_id
1 'polypeptide(L)'
;MITLALVGIIVGILSSVSGLGGGFMIVPLLIFLGREAKLAVGTSFVFILVVAISSIIAHYRLGNVDIKTGLMLGLGGVIGAQIGPQILQHVSEQNFKRVFSVLLVITAVWMFVDSKGGS
;
A
#
# COMPACT_ATOMS: atom_id res chain seq x y z
N MET A 1 19.27 -8.70 9.18
CA MET A 1 19.07 -8.40 7.74
C MET A 1 18.36 -9.55 7.03
N ILE A 2 18.78 -10.80 7.20
CA ILE A 2 18.17 -11.98 6.58
C ILE A 2 16.68 -12.16 6.96
N THR A 3 16.32 -11.93 8.23
CA THR A 3 14.91 -12.02 8.69
C THR A 3 13.99 -11.02 7.98
N LEU A 4 14.49 -9.80 7.72
CA LEU A 4 13.72 -8.75 7.03
C LEU A 4 13.49 -9.12 5.56
N ALA A 5 14.48 -9.73 4.91
CA ALA A 5 14.37 -10.19 3.53
C ALA A 5 13.34 -11.32 3.39
N LEU A 6 13.39 -12.33 4.27
CA LEU A 6 12.43 -13.44 4.27
C LEU A 6 10.99 -12.97 4.51
N VAL A 7 10.83 -12.09 5.49
CA VAL A 7 9.53 -11.52 5.84
C VAL A 7 8.99 -10.64 4.70
N GLY A 8 9.84 -9.85 4.04
CA GLY A 8 9.48 -9.08 2.85
C GLY A 8 9.06 -9.95 1.67
N ILE A 9 9.70 -11.11 1.46
CA ILE A 9 9.33 -12.07 0.42
C ILE A 9 7.94 -12.67 0.69
N ILE A 10 7.71 -13.15 1.91
CA ILE A 10 6.42 -13.76 2.29
C ILE A 10 5.29 -12.75 2.14
N VAL A 11 5.47 -11.54 2.66
CA VAL A 11 4.47 -10.47 2.56
C VAL A 11 4.26 -10.04 1.11
N GLY A 12 5.33 -9.96 0.31
CA GLY A 12 5.24 -9.66 -1.12
C GLY A 12 4.41 -10.67 -1.89
N ILE A 13 4.59 -11.97 -1.62
CA ILE A 13 3.80 -13.05 -2.24
C ILE A 13 2.34 -12.98 -1.80
N LEU A 14 2.08 -12.90 -0.49
CA LEU A 14 0.70 -12.85 0.02
C LEU A 14 -0.07 -11.64 -0.53
N SER A 15 0.62 -10.51 -0.64
CA SER A 15 0.02 -9.24 -1.07
C SER A 15 -0.08 -9.10 -2.60
N SER A 16 0.73 -9.82 -3.39
CA SER A 16 0.58 -9.85 -4.85
C SER A 16 -0.67 -10.63 -5.25
N VAL A 17 -0.97 -11.72 -4.54
CA VAL A 17 -2.19 -12.51 -4.73
C VAL A 17 -3.45 -11.69 -4.40
N SER A 18 -3.35 -10.70 -3.51
CA SER A 18 -4.49 -9.83 -3.15
C SER A 18 -4.82 -8.75 -4.18
N GLY A 19 -4.02 -8.58 -5.24
CA GLY A 19 -4.23 -7.54 -6.27
C GLY A 19 -3.96 -6.10 -5.81
N LEU A 20 -3.63 -5.87 -4.53
CA LEU A 20 -3.41 -4.55 -3.92
C LEU A 20 -1.98 -3.99 -4.09
N GLY A 21 -1.06 -4.74 -4.70
CA GLY A 21 0.28 -4.25 -5.00
C GLY A 21 1.26 -4.20 -3.82
N GLY A 22 1.18 -5.13 -2.86
CA GLY A 22 2.32 -5.41 -1.96
C GLY A 22 2.55 -4.47 -0.77
N GLY A 23 2.34 -3.18 -0.98
CA GLY A 23 2.89 -2.13 -0.11
C GLY A 23 2.23 -1.94 1.24
N PHE A 24 0.92 -2.22 1.35
CA PHE A 24 0.14 -1.85 2.53
C PHE A 24 0.57 -2.58 3.81
N MET A 25 1.09 -3.81 3.68
CA MET A 25 1.52 -4.66 4.79
C MET A 25 2.91 -4.28 5.32
N ILE A 26 3.74 -3.58 4.55
CA ILE A 26 5.16 -3.45 4.87
C ILE A 26 5.44 -2.46 6.00
N VAL A 27 4.61 -1.40 6.14
CA VAL A 27 4.73 -0.46 7.25
C VAL A 27 4.37 -1.12 8.59
N PRO A 28 3.20 -1.77 8.75
CA PRO A 28 2.86 -2.51 9.97
C PRO A 28 3.90 -3.57 10.33
N LEU A 29 4.42 -4.27 9.33
CA LEU A 29 5.41 -5.34 9.51
C LEU A 29 6.75 -4.82 10.05
N LEU A 30 7.25 -3.71 9.51
CA LEU A 30 8.50 -3.10 9.97
C LEU A 30 8.36 -2.56 11.40
N ILE A 31 7.19 -1.98 11.74
CA ILE A 31 6.89 -1.55 13.11
C ILE A 31 6.80 -2.75 14.05
N PHE A 32 6.15 -3.84 13.64
CA PHE A 32 6.05 -5.07 14.42
C PHE A 32 7.43 -5.69 14.71
N LEU A 33 8.37 -5.55 13.77
CA LEU A 33 9.77 -5.96 13.94
C LEU A 33 10.62 -4.98 14.79
N GLY A 34 9.98 -4.01 15.45
CA GLY A 34 10.64 -3.06 16.35
C GLY A 34 11.42 -1.96 15.65
N ARG A 35 11.13 -1.67 14.37
CA ARG A 35 11.73 -0.51 13.68
C ARG A 35 10.98 0.77 14.02
N GLU A 36 11.75 1.84 14.19
CA GLU A 36 11.19 3.18 14.35
C GLU A 36 10.27 3.51 13.17
N ALA A 37 9.10 4.10 13.48
CA ALA A 37 8.09 4.42 12.48
C ALA A 37 8.65 5.27 11.32
N LYS A 38 9.57 6.18 11.61
CA LYS A 38 10.23 7.02 10.60
C LYS A 38 11.05 6.20 9.59
N LEU A 39 11.82 5.22 10.08
CA LEU A 39 12.59 4.30 9.23
C LEU A 39 11.67 3.33 8.47
N ALA A 40 10.60 2.86 9.12
CA ALA A 40 9.62 1.97 8.51
C ALA A 40 8.92 2.62 7.31
N VAL A 41 8.47 3.87 7.47
CA VAL A 41 7.82 4.66 6.41
C VAL A 41 8.79 4.91 5.25
N GLY A 42 10.02 5.36 5.52
CA GLY A 42 11.02 5.58 4.48
C GLY A 42 11.34 4.30 3.67
N THR A 43 11.53 3.19 4.37
CA THR A 43 11.81 1.88 3.74
C THR A 43 10.63 1.39 2.90
N SER A 44 9.39 1.57 3.39
CA SER A 44 8.20 1.19 2.64
C SER A 44 8.04 1.97 1.34
N PHE A 45 8.46 3.23 1.31
CA PHE A 45 8.33 4.09 0.13
C PHE A 45 9.19 3.56 -1.03
N VAL A 46 10.43 3.16 -0.71
CA VAL A 46 11.34 2.53 -1.68
C VAL A 46 10.78 1.20 -2.15
N PHE A 47 10.26 0.38 -1.25
CA PHE A 47 9.65 -0.89 -1.62
C PHE A 47 8.45 -0.70 -2.55
N ILE A 48 7.53 0.21 -2.21
CA ILE A 48 6.35 0.53 -3.02
C ILE A 48 6.76 1.01 -4.40
N LEU A 49 7.81 1.84 -4.50
CA LEU A 49 8.34 2.31 -5.78
C LEU A 49 8.81 1.14 -6.66
N VAL A 50 9.56 0.21 -6.10
CA VAL A 50 10.05 -0.98 -6.84
C VAL A 50 8.88 -1.85 -7.30
N VAL A 51 7.88 -2.08 -6.43
CA VAL A 51 6.68 -2.85 -6.80
C VAL A 51 5.86 -2.13 -7.88
N ALA A 52 5.71 -0.82 -7.79
CA ALA A 52 4.98 -0.03 -8.78
C ALA A 52 5.64 -0.10 -10.15
N ILE A 53 6.97 0.07 -10.22
CA ILE A 53 7.73 -0.07 -11.49
C ILE A 53 7.55 -1.48 -12.07
N SER A 54 7.72 -2.51 -11.25
CA SER A 54 7.52 -3.90 -11.67
C SER A 54 6.10 -4.15 -12.21
N SER A 55 5.10 -3.62 -11.52
CA SER A 55 3.67 -3.75 -11.89
C SER A 55 3.36 -3.05 -13.20
N ILE A 56 3.86 -1.83 -13.40
CA ILE A 56 3.70 -1.08 -14.65
C ILE A 56 4.34 -1.85 -15.81
N ILE A 57 5.56 -2.35 -15.64
CA ILE A 57 6.25 -3.13 -16.69
C ILE A 57 5.46 -4.41 -17.03
N ALA A 58 4.98 -5.13 -16.02
CA ALA A 58 4.20 -6.35 -16.21
C ALA A 58 2.89 -6.09 -16.96
N HIS A 59 2.13 -5.06 -16.57
CA HIS A 59 0.87 -4.70 -17.23
C HIS A 59 1.06 -4.05 -18.60
N TYR A 60 2.16 -3.31 -18.80
CA TYR A 60 2.49 -2.71 -20.10
C TYR A 60 2.73 -3.80 -21.15
N ARG A 61 3.41 -4.90 -20.77
CA ARG A 61 3.60 -6.07 -21.63
C ARG A 61 2.30 -6.80 -21.99
N LEU A 62 1.26 -6.67 -21.16
CA LEU A 62 -0.06 -7.27 -21.38
C LEU A 62 -1.00 -6.35 -22.19
N GLY A 63 -0.57 -5.14 -22.57
CA GLY A 63 -1.40 -4.18 -23.31
C GLY A 63 -2.50 -3.51 -22.47
N ASN A 64 -2.51 -3.72 -21.15
CA ASN A 64 -3.58 -3.28 -20.24
C ASN A 64 -3.31 -1.90 -19.60
N VAL A 65 -2.35 -1.12 -20.11
CA VAL A 65 -1.97 0.15 -19.50
C VAL A 65 -2.63 1.31 -20.24
N ASP A 66 -3.65 1.88 -19.61
CA ASP A 66 -4.15 3.21 -19.98
C ASP A 66 -3.27 4.28 -19.31
N ILE A 67 -2.34 4.82 -20.09
CA ILE A 67 -1.41 5.86 -19.65
C ILE A 67 -2.14 7.14 -19.22
N LYS A 68 -3.29 7.46 -19.84
CA LYS A 68 -4.05 8.67 -19.52
C LYS A 68 -4.66 8.54 -18.13
N THR A 69 -5.34 7.44 -17.87
CA THR A 69 -5.91 7.14 -16.55
C THR A 69 -4.81 7.01 -15.48
N GLY A 70 -3.71 6.33 -15.81
CA GLY A 70 -2.55 6.21 -14.94
C GLY A 70 -1.92 7.56 -14.55
N LEU A 71 -1.83 8.51 -15.49
CA LEU A 71 -1.30 9.84 -15.22
C LEU A 71 -2.25 10.67 -14.35
N MET A 72 -3.57 10.61 -14.61
CA MET A 72 -4.57 11.31 -13.78
C MET A 72 -4.55 10.78 -12.33
N LEU A 73 -4.48 9.46 -12.15
CA LEU A 73 -4.34 8.85 -10.83
C LEU A 73 -3.00 9.19 -10.18
N GLY A 74 -1.91 9.21 -10.95
CA GLY A 74 -0.59 9.59 -10.47
C GLY A 74 -0.56 11.03 -9.94
N LEU A 75 -1.14 11.99 -10.67
CA LEU A 75 -1.24 13.38 -10.25
C LEU A 75 -2.07 13.53 -8.98
N GLY A 76 -3.23 12.86 -8.91
CA GLY A 76 -4.06 12.84 -7.69
C GLY A 76 -3.31 12.23 -6.49
N GLY A 77 -2.55 11.15 -6.74
CA GLY A 77 -1.72 10.50 -5.73
C GLY A 77 -0.59 11.39 -5.21
N VAL A 78 0.11 12.12 -6.08
CA VAL A 78 1.16 13.08 -5.68
C VAL A 78 0.57 14.20 -4.83
N ILE A 79 -0.55 14.78 -5.24
CA ILE A 79 -1.22 15.83 -4.46
C ILE A 79 -1.66 15.29 -3.09
N GLY A 80 -2.29 14.12 -3.07
CA GLY A 80 -2.72 13.46 -1.82
C GLY A 80 -1.55 13.11 -0.90
N ALA A 81 -0.42 12.66 -1.44
CA ALA A 81 0.77 12.31 -0.65
C ALA A 81 1.43 13.54 0.00
N GLN A 82 1.33 14.71 -0.61
CA GLN A 82 1.85 15.96 -0.04
C GLN A 82 0.91 16.56 1.00
N ILE A 83 -0.40 16.58 0.71
CA ILE A 83 -1.41 17.22 1.57
C ILE A 83 -1.81 16.32 2.75
N GLY A 84 -1.91 15.01 2.54
CA GLY A 84 -2.37 14.04 3.54
C GLY A 84 -1.61 14.11 4.88
N PRO A 85 -0.26 14.08 4.89
CA PRO A 85 0.52 14.21 6.12
C PRO A 85 0.31 15.55 6.83
N GLN A 86 0.09 16.65 6.09
CA GLN A 86 -0.16 17.97 6.66
C GLN A 86 -1.52 18.02 7.38
N ILE A 87 -2.54 17.38 6.81
CA ILE A 87 -3.85 17.24 7.47
C ILE A 87 -3.70 16.37 8.73
N LEU A 88 -2.93 15.29 8.65
CA LEU A 88 -2.71 14.36 9.76
C LEU A 88 -2.09 15.02 11.00
N GLN A 89 -1.28 16.06 10.83
CA GLN A 89 -0.69 16.83 11.95
C GLN A 89 -1.74 17.54 12.81
N HIS A 90 -2.94 17.79 12.27
CA HIS A 90 -4.04 18.45 12.97
C HIS A 90 -5.06 17.46 13.56
N VAL A 91 -4.84 16.15 13.38
CA VAL A 91 -5.72 15.08 13.85
C VAL A 91 -5.07 14.35 15.03
N SER A 92 -5.82 14.12 16.11
CA SER A 92 -5.29 13.37 17.24
C SER A 92 -4.95 11.92 16.84
N GLU A 93 -3.88 11.37 17.41
CA GLU A 93 -3.41 10.01 17.09
C GLU A 93 -4.51 8.95 17.30
N GLN A 94 -5.34 9.13 18.33
CA GLN A 94 -6.47 8.26 18.62
C GLN A 94 -7.55 8.31 17.53
N ASN A 95 -7.85 9.51 16.99
CA ASN A 95 -8.83 9.66 15.91
C ASN A 95 -8.29 9.11 14.59
N PHE A 96 -7.01 9.33 14.30
CA PHE A 96 -6.35 8.74 13.13
C PHE A 96 -6.42 7.21 13.17
N LYS A 97 -6.03 6.59 14.29
CA LYS A 97 -6.11 5.13 14.49
C LYS A 97 -7.54 4.63 14.30
N ARG A 98 -8.53 5.30 14.88
CA ARG A 98 -9.95 4.91 14.76
C ARG A 98 -10.44 4.97 13.32
N VAL A 99 -10.18 6.07 12.60
CA VAL A 99 -10.56 6.21 11.18
C VAL A 99 -9.86 5.16 10.32
N PHE A 100 -8.55 4.98 10.52
CA PHE A 100 -7.76 3.99 9.77
C PHE A 100 -8.27 2.56 10.00
N SER A 101 -8.56 2.18 11.25
CA SER A 101 -9.14 0.87 11.57
C SER A 101 -10.51 0.66 10.91
N VAL A 102 -11.40 1.66 10.92
CA VAL A 102 -12.70 1.56 10.25
C VAL A 102 -12.53 1.40 8.73
N LEU A 103 -11.63 2.17 8.13
CA LEU A 103 -11.34 2.11 6.70
C LEU A 103 -10.83 0.71 6.31
N LEU A 104 -9.90 0.14 7.09
CA LEU A 104 -9.41 -1.22 6.88
C LEU A 104 -10.52 -2.27 6.99
N VAL A 105 -11.41 -2.16 7.99
CA VAL A 105 -12.55 -3.09 8.13
C VAL A 105 -13.48 -2.99 6.93
N ILE A 106 -13.79 -1.78 6.47
CA ILE A 106 -14.63 -1.56 5.27
C ILE A 106 -13.98 -2.19 4.05
N THR A 107 -12.69 -1.93 3.81
CA THR A 107 -11.97 -2.51 2.66
C THR A 107 -11.93 -4.04 2.76
N ALA A 108 -11.68 -4.60 3.94
CA ALA A 108 -11.68 -6.05 4.14
C ALA A 108 -13.05 -6.67 3.86
N VAL A 109 -14.14 -6.05 4.34
CA VAL A 109 -15.51 -6.50 4.06
C VAL A 109 -15.82 -6.40 2.57
N TRP A 110 -15.48 -5.28 1.93
CA TRP A 110 -15.71 -5.06 0.50
C TRP A 110 -14.98 -6.11 -0.35
N MET A 111 -13.69 -6.36 -0.07
CA MET A 111 -12.93 -7.42 -0.76
C MET A 111 -13.51 -8.81 -0.53
N PHE A 112 -14.01 -9.11 0.67
CA PHE A 112 -14.62 -10.41 0.96
C PHE A 112 -15.95 -10.61 0.23
N VAL A 113 -16.73 -9.54 0.05
CA VAL A 113 -17.98 -9.56 -0.71
C VAL A 113 -17.69 -9.67 -2.21
N ASP A 114 -16.74 -8.89 -2.73
CA ASP A 114 -16.33 -8.91 -4.14
C ASP A 114 -15.74 -10.29 -4.54
N SER A 115 -14.94 -10.89 -3.65
CA SER A 115 -14.43 -12.26 -3.81
C SER A 115 -15.53 -13.33 -3.89
N LYS A 116 -16.77 -13.05 -3.45
CA LYS A 116 -17.91 -13.96 -3.58
C LYS A 116 -18.83 -13.65 -4.77
N GLY A 117 -18.60 -12.54 -5.48
CA GLY A 117 -19.41 -12.09 -6.63
C GLY A 117 -18.90 -12.56 -8.00
N GLY A 118 -17.72 -13.19 -8.07
CA GLY A 118 -17.18 -13.77 -9.31
C GLY A 118 -17.73 -15.17 -9.59
N SER A 119 -18.96 -15.25 -10.10
CA SER A 119 -19.48 -16.37 -10.88
C SER A 119 -19.75 -15.94 -12.31
#